data_AF-A0A427TPR4-F1
#
_entry.id   AF-A0A427TPR4-F1
#
_cell.length_a   1.000
_cell.length_b   1.000
_cell.length_c   1.000
_cell.angle_alpha   90.00
_cell.angle_beta   90.00
_cell.angle_gamma   90.00
#
_symmetry.space_group_name_H-M   'P 1'
#
loop_
_entity.id
_entity.type
_entity.pdbx_description
1 polymer ?
#
loop_
_entity_poly.entity_id
_entity_poly.type
_entity_poly.pdbx_seq_one_letter_code
_entity_poly.pdbx_strand_id
1 'polypeptide(L)'
;MRIVCGVDEPQPEFPDLGLDKPCCYGVAMGAAEDCSCWRPVYDTPGHADPVEGMTPTVRPGGMCGDCAYRPDSPERQDDPQHRGNATELEMLAEDGRPFYCHQGMRRILRWEHPSGAVLPAHPADYAPPIVDDVPIKVDGTPAYLCGGWDARRRALAAQLSKEESEIR
;
A
#
# COMPACT_ATOMS: atom_id res chain seq x y z
N MET A 1 11.17 3.84 -4.44
CA MET A 1 9.74 3.93 -4.05
C MET A 1 9.10 2.57 -4.28
N ARG A 2 8.53 1.95 -3.24
CA ARG A 2 7.90 0.62 -3.30
C ARG A 2 6.40 0.80 -3.18
N ILE A 3 5.64 0.09 -4.01
CA ILE A 3 4.19 0.28 -4.13
C ILE A 3 3.51 -0.95 -3.53
N VAL A 4 2.79 -0.73 -2.45
CA VAL A 4 1.79 -1.67 -1.93
C VAL A 4 0.47 -1.37 -2.63
N CYS A 5 -0.33 -2.39 -2.94
CA CYS A 5 -1.70 -2.19 -3.45
C CYS A 5 -2.54 -1.43 -2.41
N GLY A 6 -2.96 -0.19 -2.71
CA GLY A 6 -3.67 0.68 -1.77
C GLY A 6 -3.31 2.14 -1.96
N VAL A 7 -4.07 3.07 -1.41
CA VAL A 7 -3.94 4.52 -1.68
C VAL A 7 -2.63 5.13 -1.16
N ASP A 8 -2.04 6.03 -1.94
CA ASP A 8 -1.26 7.20 -1.49
C ASP A 8 -2.18 8.39 -1.84
N GLU A 9 -3.29 8.57 -1.12
CA GLU A 9 -3.89 9.91 -1.12
C GLU A 9 -2.83 10.88 -0.54
N PRO A 10 -2.90 12.20 -0.84
CA PRO A 10 -2.38 13.15 0.13
C PRO A 10 -2.93 12.72 1.49
N GLN A 11 -2.06 12.60 2.49
CA GLN A 11 -2.49 12.29 3.86
C GLN A 11 -3.74 13.11 4.15
N PRO A 12 -4.80 12.52 4.73
CA PRO A 12 -6.07 13.20 4.91
C PRO A 12 -5.81 14.63 5.39
N GLU A 13 -6.36 15.63 4.71
CA GLU A 13 -6.15 17.02 5.11
C GLU A 13 -6.65 17.16 6.55
N PHE A 14 -5.71 17.21 7.48
CA PHE A 14 -6.01 17.28 8.88
C PHE A 14 -6.39 18.73 9.18
N PRO A 15 -7.66 19.01 9.55
CA PRO A 15 -8.07 20.38 9.78
C PRO A 15 -7.28 20.97 10.95
N ASP A 16 -6.79 22.20 10.79
CA ASP A 16 -6.30 22.98 11.92
C ASP A 16 -7.46 23.24 12.88
N LEU A 17 -7.32 22.76 14.11
CA LEU A 17 -8.34 22.90 15.15
C LEU A 17 -8.19 24.17 15.97
N GLY A 18 -7.26 25.08 15.61
CA GLY A 18 -7.10 26.39 16.23
C GLY A 18 -6.74 26.31 17.72
N LEU A 19 -6.04 25.25 18.13
CA LEU A 19 -5.68 25.03 19.53
C LEU A 19 -4.49 25.93 19.88
N ASP A 20 -4.67 26.81 20.88
CA ASP A 20 -3.70 27.83 21.37
C ASP A 20 -2.33 27.28 21.82
N LYS A 21 -2.12 25.96 21.76
CA LYS A 21 -0.83 25.32 22.01
C LYS A 21 -0.50 24.42 20.82
N PRO A 22 0.60 24.69 20.09
CA PRO A 22 1.10 23.74 19.11
C PRO A 22 1.46 22.48 19.88
N CYS A 23 0.66 21.44 19.73
CA CYS A 23 0.88 20.22 20.50
C CYS A 23 2.14 19.45 20.07
N CYS A 24 2.91 19.90 19.06
CA CYS A 24 4.03 19.12 18.51
C CYS A 24 5.22 19.92 17.93
N TYR A 25 6.40 19.32 18.13
CA TYR A 25 7.69 19.57 17.45
C TYR A 25 7.64 19.39 15.92
N GLY A 26 6.67 18.62 15.39
CA GLY A 26 6.44 18.45 13.95
C GLY A 26 6.08 19.75 13.23
N VAL A 27 5.15 20.54 13.77
CA VAL A 27 4.85 21.90 13.25
C VAL A 27 6.05 22.84 13.45
N ALA A 28 6.87 22.64 14.48
CA ALA A 28 8.08 23.43 14.69
C ALA A 28 9.22 23.09 13.70
N MET A 29 9.15 21.92 13.03
CA MET A 29 10.18 21.41 12.12
C MET A 29 9.67 21.20 10.68
N GLY A 30 8.38 21.44 10.42
CA GLY A 30 7.65 21.09 9.19
C GLY A 30 6.41 21.97 8.95
N ALA A 31 5.42 21.46 8.21
CA ALA A 31 4.18 22.15 7.83
C ALA A 31 3.01 21.86 8.81
N ALA A 32 1.88 22.56 8.64
CA ALA A 32 0.69 22.37 9.49
C ALA A 32 0.11 20.95 9.38
N GLU A 33 0.21 20.32 8.21
CA GLU A 33 -0.11 18.91 7.99
C GLU A 33 0.78 17.91 8.79
N ASP A 34 1.93 18.34 9.34
CA ASP A 34 2.82 17.51 10.18
C ASP A 34 2.36 17.45 11.65
N CYS A 35 1.10 17.80 11.92
CA CYS A 35 0.53 17.76 13.26
C CYS A 35 0.32 16.30 13.72
N SER A 36 1.36 15.72 14.35
CA SER A 36 1.40 14.33 14.83
C SER A 36 0.44 13.98 16.00
N CYS A 37 -0.51 14.86 16.31
CA CYS A 37 -1.53 14.60 17.33
C CYS A 37 -2.61 13.65 16.84
N TRP A 38 -2.84 13.58 15.53
CA TRP A 38 -3.74 12.61 14.94
C TRP A 38 -3.16 11.21 15.10
N ARG A 39 -3.91 10.36 15.79
CA ARG A 39 -3.55 8.95 15.99
C ARG A 39 -4.43 8.08 15.11
N PRO A 40 -3.84 7.15 14.34
CA PRO A 40 -4.63 6.21 13.57
C PRO A 40 -5.31 5.21 14.51
N VAL A 41 -6.59 4.97 14.26
CA VAL A 41 -7.34 3.85 14.83
C VAL A 41 -7.40 2.78 13.76
N TYR A 42 -6.76 1.65 14.03
CA TYR A 42 -6.71 0.52 13.10
C TYR A 42 -7.94 -0.38 13.20
N ASP A 43 -8.18 -1.15 12.15
CA ASP A 43 -9.21 -2.20 12.09
C ASP A 43 -8.93 -3.40 12.99
N THR A 44 -7.69 -3.51 13.47
CA THR A 44 -7.21 -4.57 14.35
C THR A 44 -6.57 -3.96 15.59
N PRO A 45 -6.83 -4.49 16.80
CA PRO A 45 -6.32 -3.91 18.05
C PRO A 45 -4.82 -4.15 18.26
N GLY A 46 -4.18 -5.00 17.45
CA GLY A 46 -2.77 -5.33 17.56
C GLY A 46 -2.20 -5.87 16.25
N HIS A 47 -0.87 -5.89 16.18
CA HIS A 47 -0.09 -6.44 15.08
C HIS A 47 0.96 -7.36 15.69
N ALA A 48 1.04 -8.60 15.24
CA ALA A 48 2.05 -9.54 15.75
C ALA A 48 3.46 -9.10 15.35
N ASP A 49 4.46 -9.53 16.11
CA ASP A 49 5.86 -9.30 15.77
C ASP A 49 6.20 -10.00 14.43
N PRO A 50 7.09 -9.41 13.61
CA PRO A 50 7.52 -10.03 12.36
C PRO A 50 8.13 -11.42 12.60
N VAL A 51 7.68 -12.41 11.83
CA VAL A 51 8.27 -13.74 11.85
C VAL A 51 9.58 -13.74 11.06
N GLU A 52 10.69 -14.00 11.75
CA GLU A 52 12.03 -13.98 11.16
C GLU A 52 12.23 -15.10 10.13
N GLY A 53 13.07 -14.82 9.12
CA GLY A 53 13.52 -15.81 8.12
C GLY A 53 12.47 -16.20 7.07
N MET A 54 11.27 -15.62 7.10
CA MET A 54 10.25 -15.83 6.05
C MET A 54 10.46 -14.86 4.88
N THR A 55 10.32 -15.37 3.66
CA THR A 55 10.34 -14.55 2.44
C THR A 55 8.94 -14.41 1.83
N PRO A 56 8.63 -13.29 1.16
CA PRO A 56 7.38 -13.14 0.43
C PRO A 56 7.18 -14.26 -0.61
N THR A 57 6.00 -14.88 -0.59
CA THR A 57 5.58 -15.81 -1.64
C THR A 57 4.48 -15.19 -2.49
N VAL A 58 4.28 -15.70 -3.71
CA VAL A 58 3.10 -15.32 -4.52
C VAL A 58 1.83 -15.75 -3.80
N ARG A 59 0.80 -14.90 -3.85
CA ARG A 59 -0.49 -15.16 -3.21
C ARG A 59 -1.09 -16.49 -3.68
N PRO A 60 -1.43 -17.41 -2.75
CA PRO A 60 -2.16 -18.64 -3.10
C PRO A 60 -3.51 -18.32 -3.76
N GLY A 61 -3.85 -19.05 -4.82
CA GLY A 61 -5.12 -18.84 -5.55
C GLY A 61 -5.12 -17.64 -6.51
N GLY A 62 -3.96 -16.98 -6.74
CA GLY A 62 -3.82 -15.95 -7.78
C GLY A 62 -4.33 -14.57 -7.36
N MET A 63 -5.10 -13.91 -8.22
CA MET A 63 -5.59 -12.53 -8.01
C MET A 63 -6.62 -12.47 -6.87
N CYS A 64 -6.47 -11.52 -5.93
CA CYS A 64 -7.52 -11.20 -4.96
C CYS A 64 -8.75 -10.56 -5.63
N GLY A 65 -9.84 -10.34 -4.88
CA GLY A 65 -11.08 -9.77 -5.43
C GLY A 65 -10.90 -8.36 -5.98
N ASP A 66 -10.13 -7.56 -5.27
CA ASP A 66 -9.73 -6.16 -5.50
C ASP A 66 -8.31 -6.04 -6.07
N CYS A 67 -7.90 -7.02 -6.87
CA CYS A 67 -6.55 -7.04 -7.43
C CYS A 67 -6.36 -5.94 -8.48
N ALA A 68 -5.39 -5.04 -8.27
CA ALA A 68 -5.01 -3.96 -9.20
C ALA A 68 -4.60 -4.41 -10.62
N TYR A 69 -4.34 -5.71 -10.82
CA TYR A 69 -4.05 -6.27 -12.15
C TYR A 69 -5.28 -6.85 -12.85
N ARG A 70 -6.49 -6.69 -12.28
CA ARG A 70 -7.74 -7.04 -12.96
C ARG A 70 -8.06 -5.99 -14.03
N PRO A 71 -8.63 -6.38 -15.19
CA PRO A 71 -8.95 -5.45 -16.26
C PRO A 71 -9.87 -4.29 -15.84
N ASP A 72 -10.76 -4.52 -14.89
CA ASP A 72 -11.75 -3.59 -14.36
C ASP A 72 -11.35 -2.98 -13.01
N SER A 73 -10.10 -3.18 -12.57
CA SER A 73 -9.61 -2.56 -11.34
C SER A 73 -9.52 -1.04 -11.47
N PRO A 74 -9.78 -0.27 -10.41
CA PRO A 74 -9.65 1.19 -10.41
C PRO A 74 -8.27 1.66 -10.91
N GLU A 75 -7.20 0.97 -10.51
CA GLU A 75 -5.83 1.30 -10.93
C GLU A 75 -5.60 1.10 -12.43
N ARG A 76 -6.32 0.18 -13.09
CA ARG A 76 -6.29 0.01 -14.56
C ARG A 76 -7.19 0.99 -15.30
N GLN A 77 -8.09 1.65 -14.59
CA GLN A 77 -8.97 2.69 -15.11
C GLN A 77 -8.45 4.10 -14.80
N ASP A 78 -7.24 4.21 -14.24
CA ASP A 78 -6.60 5.46 -13.81
C ASP A 78 -7.51 6.28 -12.87
N ASP A 79 -8.24 5.58 -11.99
CA ASP A 79 -9.11 6.21 -10.99
C ASP A 79 -8.26 7.08 -10.05
N PRO A 80 -8.50 8.41 -9.97
CA PRO A 80 -7.72 9.30 -9.14
C PRO A 80 -7.85 9.02 -7.63
N GLN A 81 -8.82 8.21 -7.21
CA GLN A 81 -9.00 7.79 -5.82
C GLN A 81 -8.13 6.59 -5.43
N HIS A 82 -7.39 5.99 -6.38
CA HIS A 82 -6.55 4.82 -6.14
C HIS A 82 -5.10 5.11 -6.51
N ARG A 83 -4.17 4.42 -5.84
CA ARG A 83 -2.74 4.53 -6.15
C ARG A 83 -2.38 3.56 -7.25
N GLY A 84 -1.50 4.01 -8.13
CA GLY A 84 -1.14 3.22 -9.28
C GLY A 84 -2.09 3.54 -10.40
N ASN A 85 -1.51 3.87 -11.54
CA ASN A 85 -2.22 3.93 -12.81
C ASN A 85 -1.79 2.74 -13.67
N ALA A 86 -2.46 2.56 -14.79
CA ALA A 86 -2.19 1.44 -15.69
C ALA A 86 -0.72 1.40 -16.14
N THR A 87 -0.09 2.56 -16.30
CA THR A 87 1.32 2.70 -16.70
C THR A 87 2.27 2.28 -15.58
N GLU A 88 2.03 2.71 -14.35
CA GLU A 88 2.85 2.35 -13.19
C GLU A 88 2.80 0.85 -12.90
N LEU A 89 1.62 0.25 -12.97
CA LEU A 89 1.47 -1.20 -12.83
C LEU A 89 2.22 -1.95 -13.92
N GLU A 90 2.27 -1.41 -15.14
CA GLU A 90 3.02 -2.02 -16.22
C GLU A 90 4.52 -1.95 -15.96
N MET A 91 5.04 -0.77 -15.63
CA MET A 91 6.46 -0.58 -15.28
C MET A 91 6.90 -1.46 -14.10
N LEU A 92 6.06 -1.66 -13.08
CA LEU A 92 6.38 -2.56 -11.97
C LEU A 92 6.55 -4.01 -12.44
N ALA A 93 5.73 -4.47 -13.39
CA ALA A 93 5.83 -5.81 -13.93
C ALA A 93 7.04 -5.95 -14.88
N GLU A 94 7.31 -4.94 -15.69
CA GLU A 94 8.46 -4.88 -16.61
C GLU A 94 9.80 -4.86 -15.85
N ASP A 95 9.95 -3.98 -14.87
CA ASP A 95 11.18 -3.84 -14.07
C ASP A 95 11.38 -4.98 -13.06
N GLY A 96 10.37 -5.83 -12.87
CA GLY A 96 10.38 -6.88 -11.85
C GLY A 96 10.36 -6.36 -10.41
N ARG A 97 10.03 -5.08 -10.19
CA ARG A 97 9.86 -4.51 -8.84
C ARG A 97 8.66 -5.17 -8.15
N PRO A 98 8.79 -5.63 -6.89
CA PRO A 98 7.72 -6.36 -6.22
C PRO A 98 6.49 -5.48 -6.02
N PHE A 99 5.32 -6.07 -6.28
CA PHE A 99 4.02 -5.49 -5.96
C PHE A 99 3.31 -6.38 -4.94
N TYR A 100 3.06 -5.85 -3.75
CA TYR A 100 2.53 -6.62 -2.62
C TYR A 100 1.01 -6.55 -2.55
N CYS A 101 0.39 -7.69 -2.24
CA CYS A 101 -1.04 -7.81 -2.00
C CYS A 101 -1.39 -7.32 -0.60
N HIS A 102 -2.42 -6.47 -0.47
CA HIS A 102 -2.86 -5.93 0.82
C HIS A 102 -3.63 -6.91 1.70
N GLN A 103 -3.92 -8.13 1.21
CA GLN A 103 -4.69 -9.08 2.00
C GLN A 103 -3.96 -9.48 3.27
N GLY A 104 -4.65 -9.29 4.40
CA GLY A 104 -4.11 -9.54 5.73
C GLY A 104 -3.27 -8.38 6.28
N MET A 105 -3.16 -7.25 5.58
CA MET A 105 -2.59 -6.03 6.13
C MET A 105 -3.60 -5.31 7.03
N ARG A 106 -3.11 -4.63 8.06
CA ARG A 106 -3.96 -3.73 8.86
C ARG A 106 -4.35 -2.51 8.04
N ARG A 107 -5.52 -1.96 8.35
CA ARG A 107 -6.06 -0.76 7.71
C ARG A 107 -6.40 0.29 8.75
N ILE A 108 -6.24 1.56 8.41
CA ILE A 108 -6.71 2.68 9.23
C ILE A 108 -8.22 2.82 9.01
N LEU A 109 -8.99 2.87 10.09
CA LEU A 109 -10.44 3.12 10.04
C LEU A 109 -10.76 4.61 10.12
N ARG A 110 -10.02 5.32 10.97
CA ARG A 110 -10.18 6.75 11.25
C ARG A 110 -8.96 7.28 11.98
N TRP A 111 -8.86 8.60 12.01
CA TRP A 111 -7.89 9.34 12.79
C TRP A 111 -8.59 10.02 13.96
N GLU A 112 -7.96 9.98 15.13
CA GLU A 112 -8.45 10.64 16.35
C GLU A 112 -7.48 11.70 16.82
N HIS A 113 -8.01 12.87 17.16
CA HIS A 113 -7.26 13.96 17.76
C HIS A 113 -7.53 14.05 19.27
N PRO A 114 -6.56 14.42 20.14
CA PRO A 114 -6.75 14.59 21.58
C PRO A 114 -7.85 15.57 22.00
N SER A 115 -8.30 16.45 21.10
CA SER A 115 -9.45 17.34 21.32
C SER A 115 -10.81 16.62 21.23
N GLY A 116 -10.83 15.36 20.76
CA GLY A 116 -12.05 14.60 20.47
C GLY A 116 -12.50 14.66 19.01
N ALA A 117 -11.79 15.37 18.12
CA ALA A 117 -12.09 15.35 16.69
C ALA A 117 -11.77 13.98 16.08
N VAL A 118 -12.61 13.56 15.12
CA VAL A 118 -12.50 12.27 14.42
C VAL A 118 -12.64 12.49 12.93
N LEU A 119 -11.73 11.91 12.15
CA LEU A 119 -11.73 11.96 10.69
C LEU A 119 -11.77 10.53 10.12
N PRO A 120 -12.76 10.15 9.31
CA PRO A 120 -12.78 8.83 8.70
C PRO A 120 -11.60 8.65 7.74
N ALA A 121 -11.03 7.44 7.70
CA ALA A 121 -9.97 7.07 6.78
C ALA A 121 -10.56 6.51 5.48
N HIS A 122 -9.78 6.50 4.39
CA HIS A 122 -10.20 5.93 3.13
C HIS A 122 -10.35 4.40 3.25
N PRO A 123 -11.32 3.75 2.56
CA PRO A 123 -11.49 2.30 2.60
C PRO A 123 -10.27 1.48 2.14
N ALA A 124 -9.31 2.10 1.45
CA ALA A 124 -8.07 1.48 0.99
C ALA A 124 -6.81 1.97 1.75
N ASP A 125 -6.96 2.63 2.92
CA ASP A 125 -5.85 3.11 3.77
C ASP A 125 -5.13 1.97 4.50
N TYR A 126 -4.53 1.05 3.73
CA TYR A 126 -3.70 -0.02 4.26
C TYR A 126 -2.39 0.57 4.79
N ALA A 127 -2.05 0.24 6.03
CA ALA A 127 -0.90 0.83 6.72
C ALA A 127 -0.05 -0.24 7.43
N PRO A 128 0.44 -1.26 6.70
CA PRO A 128 1.28 -2.30 7.28
C PRO A 128 2.60 -1.72 7.81
N PRO A 129 3.19 -2.27 8.89
CA PRO A 129 4.61 -2.09 9.17
C PRO A 129 5.44 -2.61 7.99
N ILE A 130 6.56 -1.94 7.72
CA ILE A 130 7.52 -2.35 6.70
C ILE A 130 8.81 -2.79 7.41
N VAL A 131 9.28 -4.01 7.14
CA VAL A 131 10.52 -4.57 7.67
C VAL A 131 11.35 -5.09 6.52
N ASP A 132 12.60 -4.65 6.41
CA ASP A 132 13.48 -4.96 5.28
C ASP A 132 12.78 -4.79 3.93
N ASP A 133 12.04 -3.68 3.83
CA ASP A 133 11.29 -3.28 2.64
C ASP A 133 10.13 -4.20 2.22
N VAL A 134 9.72 -5.10 3.11
CA VAL A 134 8.60 -6.01 2.95
C VAL A 134 7.47 -5.59 3.89
N PRO A 135 6.25 -5.37 3.37
CA PRO A 135 5.09 -5.15 4.23
C PRO A 135 4.78 -6.40 5.05
N ILE A 136 4.42 -6.21 6.31
CA ILE A 136 4.08 -7.30 7.23
C ILE A 136 2.57 -7.33 7.45
N LYS A 137 2.00 -8.53 7.38
CA LYS A 137 0.58 -8.77 7.68
C LYS A 137 0.34 -8.70 9.19
N VAL A 138 -0.92 -8.55 9.59
CA VAL A 138 -1.36 -8.52 11.00
C VAL A 138 -0.88 -9.75 11.80
N ASP A 139 -0.76 -10.91 11.14
CA ASP A 139 -0.28 -12.16 11.72
C ASP A 139 1.25 -12.25 11.88
N GLY A 140 1.99 -11.19 11.53
CA GLY A 140 3.43 -11.11 11.64
C GLY A 140 4.19 -11.70 10.44
N THR A 141 3.50 -12.35 9.50
CA THR A 141 4.16 -12.93 8.32
C THR A 141 4.27 -11.92 7.18
N PRO A 142 5.23 -12.08 6.26
CA PRO A 142 5.36 -11.22 5.09
C PRO A 142 4.09 -11.14 4.24
N ALA A 143 3.85 -9.98 3.63
CA ALA A 143 2.83 -9.83 2.61
C ALA A 143 3.11 -10.74 1.42
N TYR A 144 2.03 -11.21 0.79
CA TYR A 144 2.16 -11.95 -0.45
C TYR A 144 2.56 -11.03 -1.60
N LEU A 145 3.34 -11.53 -2.55
CA LEU A 145 3.44 -10.93 -3.88
C LEU A 145 2.09 -11.09 -4.59
N CYS A 146 1.66 -10.04 -5.26
CA CYS A 146 0.40 -10.02 -5.99
C CYS A 146 0.41 -11.05 -7.12
N GLY A 147 -0.61 -11.91 -7.16
CA GLY A 147 -0.73 -12.95 -8.18
C GLY A 147 -0.93 -12.40 -9.60
N GLY A 148 -1.61 -11.25 -9.74
CA GLY A 148 -1.78 -10.60 -11.04
C GLY A 148 -0.50 -9.94 -11.55
N TRP A 149 0.26 -9.29 -10.67
CA TRP A 149 1.60 -8.76 -10.99
C TRP A 149 2.53 -9.89 -11.43
N ASP A 150 2.61 -11.00 -10.67
CA ASP A 150 3.49 -12.11 -11.00
C ASP A 150 3.10 -12.78 -12.32
N ALA A 151 1.79 -12.91 -12.60
CA ALA A 151 1.31 -13.37 -13.89
C ALA A 151 1.74 -12.43 -15.04
N ARG A 152 1.59 -11.11 -14.88
CA ARG A 152 1.97 -10.13 -15.91
C ARG A 152 3.48 -10.13 -16.15
N ARG A 153 4.28 -10.10 -15.10
CA ARG A 153 5.76 -10.18 -15.17
C ARG A 153 6.23 -11.42 -15.93
N ARG A 154 5.65 -12.59 -15.64
CA ARG A 154 5.97 -13.82 -16.37
C ARG A 154 5.57 -13.76 -17.84
N ALA A 155 4.42 -13.15 -18.14
CA ALA A 155 3.97 -12.99 -19.53
C ALA A 155 4.92 -12.10 -20.34
N LEU A 156 5.38 -10.98 -19.76
CA LEU A 156 6.37 -10.10 -20.37
C LEU A 156 7.71 -10.81 -20.61
N ALA A 157 8.22 -11.54 -19.62
CA ALA A 157 9.44 -12.32 -19.77
C ALA A 157 9.34 -13.37 -20.91
N ALA A 158 8.18 -14.03 -21.04
CA ALA A 158 7.95 -14.99 -22.11
C ALA A 158 7.88 -14.33 -23.50
N GLN A 159 7.33 -13.11 -23.60
CA GLN A 159 7.30 -12.34 -24.84
C GLN A 159 8.72 -11.99 -25.31
N LEU A 160 9.55 -11.45 -24.41
CA LEU A 160 10.94 -11.11 -24.69
C LEU A 160 11.74 -12.33 -25.16
N SER A 161 11.60 -13.48 -24.50
CA SER A 161 12.29 -14.71 -24.94
C SER A 161 11.85 -15.19 -26.32
N LYS A 162 10.58 -14.99 -26.68
CA LYS A 162 10.06 -15.35 -28.00
C LYS A 162 10.65 -14.46 -29.09
N GLU A 163 10.66 -13.14 -28.87
CA GLU A 163 11.31 -12.16 -29.76
C GLU A 163 12.81 -12.47 -29.89
N GLU A 164 13.45 -12.80 -28.76
CA GLU A 164 14.75 -13.47 -28.57
C GLU A 164 15.07 -14.52 -29.65
N SER A 165 14.12 -15.44 -29.81
CA SER A 165 14.25 -16.64 -30.63
C SER A 165 13.92 -16.41 -32.11
N GLU A 166 13.08 -15.43 -32.45
CA GLU A 166 12.69 -15.14 -33.83
C GLU A 166 13.76 -14.33 -34.58
N ILE A 167 14.69 -13.69 -33.86
CA ILE A 167 15.81 -12.93 -34.42
C ILE A 167 17.03 -13.83 -34.73
N ARG A 168 17.11 -15.04 -34.16
CA ARG A 168 18.24 -15.97 -34.31
C ARG A 168 18.07 -16.96 -35.46
#